data_AF-A0A222X913-F1
#
_entry.id   AF-A0A222X913-F1
#
_cell.length_a   1.000
_cell.length_b   1.000
_cell.length_c   1.000
_cell.angle_alpha   90.00
_cell.angle_beta   90.00
_cell.angle_gamma   90.00
#
_symmetry.space_group_name_H-M   'P 1'
#
loop_
_entity.id
_entity.type
_entity.pdbx_description
1 polymer ?
#
loop_
_entity_poly.entity_id
_entity_poly.type
_entity_poly.pdbx_seq_one_letter_code
_entity_poly.pdbx_strand_id
1 'polypeptide(L)'
;MAAEVSAADGAIKQGADVVARTRSELRSELSALEGKLSGIGSHWQGQGAVAFNQLMVRWRDDASKIVAALDEFEQNLLTSQSTYSASDETQQSTFSRLSGRLG
;
A
#
# COMPACT_ATOMS: atom_id res chain seq x y z
N MET A 1 15.74 -23.69 0.00
CA MET A 1 16.12 -22.51 -0.81
C MET A 1 15.09 -22.23 -1.91
N ALA A 2 15.11 -22.84 -3.11
CA ALA A 2 14.16 -22.47 -4.18
C ALA A 2 12.66 -22.60 -3.82
N ALA A 3 12.26 -23.63 -3.07
CA ALA A 3 10.88 -23.80 -2.61
C ALA A 3 10.49 -22.79 -1.50
N GLU A 4 11.43 -22.36 -0.66
CA GLU A 4 11.20 -21.33 0.36
C GLU A 4 11.08 -19.94 -0.28
N VAL A 5 11.87 -19.65 -1.31
CA VAL A 5 11.79 -18.42 -2.10
C VAL A 5 10.43 -18.31 -2.79
N SER A 6 9.99 -19.38 -3.45
CA SER A 6 8.68 -19.43 -4.10
C SER A 6 7.53 -19.25 -3.10
N ALA A 7 7.63 -19.83 -1.90
CA ALA A 7 6.64 -19.65 -0.84
C ALA A 7 6.63 -18.20 -0.30
N ALA A 8 7.80 -17.58 -0.12
CA ALA A 8 7.93 -16.19 0.29
C ALA A 8 7.36 -15.23 -0.78
N ASP A 9 7.64 -15.48 -2.05
CA ASP A 9 7.09 -14.72 -3.18
C ASP A 9 5.57 -14.78 -3.26
N GLY A 10 4.99 -15.95 -2.97
CA GLY A 10 3.54 -16.12 -2.87
C GLY A 10 2.95 -15.34 -1.70
N ALA A 11 3.60 -15.39 -0.53
CA ALA A 11 3.16 -14.68 0.67
C ALA A 11 3.23 -13.15 0.50
N ILE A 12 4.29 -12.63 -0.14
CA ILE A 12 4.43 -11.19 -0.40
C ILE A 12 3.35 -10.69 -1.36
N LYS A 13 3.08 -11.42 -2.46
CA LYS A 13 1.98 -11.07 -3.38
C LYS A 13 0.64 -11.05 -2.66
N GLN A 14 0.35 -12.09 -1.88
CA GLN A 14 -0.87 -12.16 -1.10
C GLN A 14 -0.99 -10.99 -0.10
N GLY A 15 0.13 -10.61 0.53
CA GLY A 15 0.20 -9.44 1.41
C GLY A 15 -0.11 -8.14 0.67
N ALA A 16 0.51 -7.92 -0.50
CA ALA A 16 0.26 -6.76 -1.34
C ALA A 16 -1.22 -6.69 -1.79
N ASP A 17 -1.82 -7.81 -2.21
CA ASP A 17 -3.23 -7.88 -2.60
C ASP A 17 -4.17 -7.53 -1.43
N VAL A 18 -3.85 -8.01 -0.22
CA VAL A 18 -4.61 -7.67 0.99
C VAL A 18 -4.50 -6.18 1.29
N VAL A 19 -3.29 -5.60 1.20
CA VAL A 19 -3.08 -4.16 1.41
C VAL A 19 -3.86 -3.35 0.38
N ALA A 20 -3.83 -3.75 -0.89
CA ALA A 20 -4.57 -3.09 -1.96
C ALA A 20 -6.08 -3.11 -1.72
N ARG A 21 -6.62 -4.24 -1.26
CA ARG A 21 -8.04 -4.37 -0.88
C ARG A 21 -8.38 -3.48 0.31
N THR A 22 -7.64 -3.58 1.40
CA THR A 22 -7.84 -2.78 2.61
C THR A 22 -7.76 -1.30 2.32
N ARG A 23 -6.84 -0.87 1.45
CA ARG A 23 -6.75 0.51 0.98
C ARG A 23 -8.02 0.93 0.25
N SER A 24 -8.56 0.10 -0.65
CA SER A 24 -9.80 0.41 -1.38
C SER A 24 -10.98 0.53 -0.42
N GLU A 25 -11.11 -0.39 0.53
CA GLU A 25 -12.13 -0.36 1.57
C GLU A 25 -12.01 0.90 2.42
N LEU A 26 -10.80 1.23 2.88
CA LEU A 26 -10.55 2.43 3.66
C LEU A 26 -10.89 3.71 2.88
N ARG A 27 -10.54 3.80 1.60
CA ARG A 27 -10.92 4.95 0.75
C ARG A 27 -12.45 5.12 0.69
N SER A 28 -13.17 4.01 0.57
CA SER A 28 -14.64 4.02 0.57
C SER A 28 -15.20 4.49 1.92
N GLU A 29 -14.66 4.00 3.03
CA GLU A 29 -15.09 4.41 4.37
C GLU A 29 -14.79 5.89 4.65
N LEU A 30 -13.61 6.37 4.26
CA LEU A 30 -13.21 7.76 4.40
C LEU A 30 -14.15 8.68 3.60
N SER A 31 -14.48 8.32 2.36
CA SER A 31 -15.43 9.07 1.54
C SER A 31 -16.85 9.05 2.12
N ALA A 32 -17.29 7.91 2.65
CA ALA A 32 -18.59 7.79 3.30
C ALA A 32 -18.67 8.68 4.56
N LEU A 33 -17.60 8.75 5.37
CA LEU A 33 -17.57 9.63 6.53
C LEU A 33 -17.52 11.10 6.12
N GLU A 34 -16.75 11.45 5.08
CA GLU A 34 -16.72 12.81 4.52
C GLU A 34 -18.13 13.27 4.11
N GLY A 35 -18.89 12.40 3.44
CA GLY A 35 -20.29 12.68 3.07
C GLY A 35 -21.20 12.92 4.27
N LYS A 36 -21.07 12.12 5.33
CA LYS A 36 -21.81 12.31 6.59
C LYS A 36 -21.44 13.63 7.27
N LEU A 37 -20.15 13.96 7.32
CA LEU A 37 -19.66 15.22 7.89
C LEU A 37 -20.20 16.42 7.11
N SER A 38 -20.14 16.38 5.78
CA SER A 38 -20.68 17.43 4.90
C SER A 38 -22.18 17.67 5.13
N GLY A 39 -22.97 16.59 5.30
CA GLY A 39 -24.39 16.68 5.64
C GLY A 39 -24.63 17.46 6.93
N ILE A 40 -23.85 17.20 7.98
CA ILE A 40 -23.96 17.91 9.27
C ILE A 40 -23.50 19.36 9.15
N GLY A 41 -22.39 19.60 8.45
CA GLY A 41 -21.80 20.93 8.27
C GLY A 41 -22.71 21.91 7.54
N SER A 42 -23.63 21.42 6.70
CA SER A 42 -24.63 22.25 6.02
C SER A 42 -25.54 23.03 6.98
N HIS A 43 -25.65 22.60 8.24
CA HIS A 43 -26.44 23.27 9.28
C HIS A 43 -25.65 24.33 10.05
N TRP A 44 -24.32 24.39 9.93
CA TRP A 44 -23.49 25.36 10.67
C TRP A 44 -23.33 26.65 9.87
N GLN A 45 -23.60 27.77 10.53
CA GLN A 45 -23.52 29.12 9.93
C GLN A 45 -22.61 30.00 10.79
N GLY A 46 -22.09 31.07 10.19
CA GLY A 46 -21.19 32.01 10.88
C GLY A 46 -19.86 31.35 11.30
N GLN A 47 -19.43 31.57 12.55
CA GLN A 47 -18.15 31.05 13.06
C GLN A 47 -18.08 29.52 13.08
N GLY A 48 -19.22 28.83 13.23
CA GLY A 48 -19.28 27.37 13.13
C GLY A 48 -18.92 26.84 11.74
N ALA A 49 -19.31 27.56 10.68
CA ALA A 49 -18.96 27.19 9.31
C ALA A 49 -17.45 27.30 9.07
N VAL A 50 -16.78 28.30 9.66
CA VAL A 50 -15.33 28.47 9.55
C VAL A 50 -14.60 27.29 10.22
N ALA A 51 -14.99 26.93 11.44
CA ALA A 51 -14.42 25.79 12.16
C ALA A 51 -14.68 24.46 11.41
N PHE A 52 -15.86 24.29 10.82
CA PHE A 52 -16.18 23.12 9.99
C PHE A 52 -15.27 23.01 8.77
N ASN A 53 -15.09 24.11 8.04
CA ASN A 53 -14.23 24.11 6.85
C ASN A 53 -12.79 23.73 7.21
N GLN A 54 -12.27 24.21 8.34
CA GLN A 54 -10.94 23.81 8.83
C GLN A 54 -10.87 22.32 9.19
N LEU A 55 -11.93 21.79 9.82
CA LEU A 55 -12.04 20.35 10.10
C LEU A 55 -12.05 19.53 8.81
N MET A 56 -12.81 19.94 7.80
CA MET A 56 -12.89 19.24 6.51
C MET A 56 -11.57 19.25 5.76
N VAL A 57 -10.80 20.35 5.82
CA VAL A 57 -9.45 20.39 5.26
C VAL A 57 -8.54 19.38 5.96
N ARG A 58 -8.49 19.39 7.29
CA ARG A 58 -7.70 18.40 8.06
C ARG A 58 -8.13 16.97 7.80
N TRP A 59 -9.43 16.72 7.73
CA TRP A 59 -9.99 15.42 7.40
C TRP A 59 -9.45 14.88 6.08
N ARG A 60 -9.51 15.70 5.02
CA ARG A 60 -9.02 15.32 3.68
C ARG A 60 -7.51 15.11 3.66
N ASP A 61 -6.75 15.97 4.35
CA ASP A 61 -5.30 15.82 4.46
C ASP A 61 -4.92 14.51 5.16
N ASP A 62 -5.54 14.20 6.30
CA ASP A 62 -5.23 13.01 7.08
C ASP A 62 -5.70 11.74 6.36
N ALA A 63 -6.88 11.77 5.74
CA ALA A 63 -7.36 10.70 4.85
C ALA A 63 -6.36 10.41 3.72
N SER A 64 -5.84 11.46 3.06
CA SER A 64 -4.86 11.31 1.99
C SER A 64 -3.54 10.71 2.49
N LYS A 65 -3.07 11.09 3.68
CA LYS A 65 -1.85 10.54 4.27
C LYS A 65 -1.97 9.05 4.55
N ILE A 66 -3.10 8.60 5.11
CA ILE A 66 -3.29 7.18 5.42
C ILE A 66 -3.33 6.35 4.14
N VAL A 67 -4.05 6.82 3.10
CA VAL A 67 -4.11 6.12 1.80
C VAL A 67 -2.73 6.07 1.15
N ALA A 68 -1.97 7.17 1.16
CA ALA A 68 -0.62 7.21 0.61
C ALA A 68 0.35 6.28 1.36
N ALA A 69 0.24 6.16 2.69
CA ALA A 69 1.06 5.22 3.45
C ALA A 69 0.77 3.76 3.09
N LEU A 70 -0.50 3.42 2.78
CA LEU A 70 -0.86 2.09 2.29
C LEU A 70 -0.36 1.85 0.86
N ASP A 71 -0.40 2.86 -0.01
CA ASP A 71 0.22 2.80 -1.35
C ASP A 71 1.71 2.50 -1.26
N GLU A 72 2.43 3.24 -0.43
CA GLU A 72 3.87 3.09 -0.23
C GLU A 72 4.19 1.71 0.36
N PHE A 73 3.40 1.24 1.32
CA PHE A 73 3.58 -0.09 1.90
C PHE A 73 3.41 -1.21 0.87
N GLU A 74 2.39 -1.15 0.01
CA GLU A 74 2.21 -2.09 -1.09
C GLU A 74 3.40 -2.06 -2.07
N GLN A 75 3.83 -0.86 -2.48
CA GLN A 75 4.96 -0.71 -3.40
C GLN A 75 6.26 -1.26 -2.80
N ASN A 76 6.49 -1.05 -1.51
CA ASN A 76 7.64 -1.60 -0.80
C ASN A 76 7.61 -3.13 -0.78
N LEU A 77 6.45 -3.74 -0.54
CA LEU A 77 6.28 -5.20 -0.63
C LEU A 77 6.63 -5.72 -2.02
N LEU A 78 6.07 -5.13 -3.08
CA LEU A 78 6.32 -5.54 -4.47
C LEU A 78 7.80 -5.34 -4.87
N THR A 79 8.43 -4.26 -4.42
CA THR A 79 9.84 -3.97 -4.68
C THR A 79 10.76 -4.96 -3.97
N SER A 80 10.46 -5.29 -2.70
CA SER A 80 11.19 -6.32 -1.96
C SER A 80 11.11 -7.67 -2.66
N GLN A 81 9.93 -8.04 -3.17
CA GLN A 81 9.77 -9.25 -3.98
C GLN A 81 10.65 -9.23 -5.23
N SER A 82 10.54 -8.17 -6.05
CA SER A 82 11.31 -8.07 -7.29
C SER A 82 12.82 -8.15 -7.04
N THR A 83 13.29 -7.55 -5.94
CA THR A 83 14.70 -7.57 -5.55
C THR A 83 15.15 -8.98 -5.17
N TYR A 84 14.29 -9.71 -4.44
CA TYR A 84 14.59 -11.08 -4.00
C TYR A 84 14.68 -12.04 -5.20
N SER A 85 13.70 -12.01 -6.11
CA SER A 85 13.71 -12.84 -7.33
C SER A 85 14.92 -12.54 -8.22
N ALA A 86 15.27 -11.26 -8.41
CA ALA A 86 16.43 -10.87 -9.23
C ALA A 86 17.77 -11.31 -8.64
N SER A 87 17.92 -11.27 -7.30
CA SER A 87 19.11 -11.78 -6.63
C SER A 87 19.25 -13.29 -6.84
N ASP A 88 18.15 -14.05 -6.72
CA ASP A 88 18.17 -15.50 -6.84
C ASP A 88 18.51 -15.96 -8.27
N GLU A 89 17.93 -15.33 -9.30
CA GLU A 89 18.29 -15.57 -10.70
C GLU A 89 19.78 -15.27 -10.99
N THR A 90 20.30 -14.20 -10.38
CA THR A 90 21.72 -13.84 -10.51
C THR A 90 22.63 -14.90 -9.88
N GLN A 91 22.28 -15.39 -8.67
CA GLN A 91 23.01 -16.47 -8.00
C GLN A 91 22.98 -17.76 -8.81
N GLN A 92 21.80 -18.16 -9.30
CA GLN A 92 21.63 -19.38 -10.09
C GLN A 92 22.40 -19.33 -11.40
N SER A 93 22.35 -18.20 -12.12
CA SER A 93 23.11 -18.03 -13.36
C SER A 93 24.63 -18.07 -13.13
N THR A 94 25.10 -17.60 -11.99
CA THR A 94 26.53 -17.64 -11.60
C THR A 94 26.95 -19.06 -11.26
N PHE A 95 26.13 -19.79 -10.50
CA PHE A 95 26.39 -21.19 -10.15
C PHE A 95 26.39 -22.09 -11.39
N SER A 96 25.41 -21.95 -12.28
CA SER A 96 25.35 -22.70 -13.55
C SER A 96 26.58 -22.44 -14.43
N ARG A 97 27.04 -21.19 -14.50
CA ARG A 97 28.28 -20.82 -15.22
C ARG A 97 29.52 -21.43 -14.60
N LEU A 98 29.61 -21.48 -13.27
CA LEU A 98 30.73 -22.11 -12.57
C LEU A 98 30.72 -23.64 -12.77
N SER A 99 29.56 -24.27 -12.62
CA SER A 99 29.41 -25.72 -12.83
C SER A 99 29.75 -26.14 -14.26
N GLY A 100 29.35 -25.36 -15.26
CA GLY A 100 29.69 -25.63 -16.67
C GLY A 100 31.16 -25.39 -17.03
N ARG A 101 31.96 -24.79 -16.13
CA ARG A 101 33.41 -24.62 -16.29
C ARG A 101 34.23 -25.68 -15.55
N LEU A 102 33.61 -26.39 -14.61
CA LEU A 102 34.27 -27.39 -13.77
C LEU A 102 33.96 -28.83 -14.20
N GLY A 103 33.00 -29.02 -15.11
CA GLY A 103 32.77 -30.27 -15.86
C GLY A 103 33.30 -30.14 -17.28
#